data_AF-A0A9X2UNP5-F1
#
_entry.id   AF-A0A9X2UNP5-F1
#
_cell.length_a   1.000
_cell.length_b   1.000
_cell.length_c   1.000
_cell.angle_alpha   90.00
_cell.angle_beta   90.00
_cell.angle_gamma   90.00
#
_symmetry.space_group_name_H-M   'P 1'
#
loop_
_entity.id
_entity.type
_entity.pdbx_description
1 polymer ?
#
loop_
_entity_poly.entity_id
_entity_poly.type
_entity_poly.pdbx_seq_one_letter_code
_entity_poly.pdbx_strand_id
1 'polypeptide(L)'
;MDLTEEIDQVASRAEDQVERIESEEATKHALIIPFIKALGYDPYDLQEVIPEFTADFAEQKGEKVDYALMQEGEPAVLIECKTAG
;
A
#
# COMPACT_ATOMS: atom_id res chain seq x y z
N MET A 1 12.15 -8.00 -14.32
CA MET A 1 10.89 -7.53 -14.94
C MET A 1 10.90 -6.03 -14.79
N ASP A 2 10.47 -5.31 -15.82
CA ASP A 2 10.42 -3.84 -15.78
C ASP A 2 9.29 -3.38 -14.84
N LEU A 3 9.42 -2.20 -14.22
CA LEU A 3 8.39 -1.65 -13.34
C LEU A 3 7.04 -1.58 -14.07
N THR A 4 7.07 -1.20 -15.36
CA THR A 4 5.89 -1.16 -16.22
C THR A 4 5.18 -2.52 -16.27
N GLU A 5 5.94 -3.61 -16.41
CA GLU A 5 5.40 -4.97 -16.47
C GLU A 5 4.79 -5.43 -15.13
N GLU A 6 5.39 -5.02 -14.00
CA GLU A 6 4.85 -5.32 -12.67
C GLU A 6 3.54 -4.56 -12.42
N ILE A 7 3.48 -3.28 -12.81
CA ILE A 7 2.28 -2.45 -12.66
C ILE A 7 1.15 -2.96 -13.57
N ASP A 8 1.45 -3.35 -14.81
CA ASP A 8 0.45 -3.94 -15.72
C ASP A 8 -0.14 -5.24 -15.16
N GLN A 9 0.68 -6.07 -14.50
CA GLN A 9 0.20 -7.28 -13.83
C GLN A 9 -0.69 -6.97 -12.62
N VAL A 10 -0.32 -5.96 -11.81
CA VAL A 10 -1.16 -5.51 -10.69
C VAL A 10 -2.50 -4.99 -11.20
N ALA A 11 -2.51 -4.19 -12.28
CA ALA A 11 -3.72 -3.65 -12.89
C ALA A 11 -4.65 -4.76 -13.39
N SER A 12 -4.12 -5.74 -14.15
CA SER A 12 -4.92 -6.88 -14.61
C SER A 12 -5.52 -7.69 -13.45
N ARG A 13 -4.74 -7.94 -12.39
CA ARG A 13 -5.27 -8.62 -11.19
C ARG A 13 -6.32 -7.79 -10.47
N ALA A 14 -6.18 -6.47 -10.47
CA ALA A 14 -7.16 -5.58 -9.85
C ALA A 14 -8.52 -5.67 -10.54
N GLU A 15 -8.55 -5.67 -11.87
CA GLU A 15 -9.79 -5.85 -12.65
C GLU A 15 -10.49 -7.18 -12.31
N ASP A 16 -9.74 -8.28 -12.17
CA ASP A 16 -10.29 -9.59 -11.84
C ASP A 16 -10.79 -9.72 -10.39
N GLN A 17 -10.25 -8.91 -9.47
CA GLN A 17 -10.52 -9.01 -8.03
C GLN A 17 -11.49 -7.98 -7.50
N VAL A 18 -11.65 -6.82 -8.17
CA VAL A 18 -12.46 -5.71 -7.65
C VAL A 18 -13.91 -6.11 -7.35
N GLU A 19 -14.51 -6.96 -8.16
CA GLU A 19 -15.89 -7.45 -7.94
C GLU A 19 -16.03 -8.36 -6.70
N ARG A 20 -14.93 -8.87 -6.15
CA ARG A 20 -14.88 -9.75 -4.97
C ARG A 20 -14.44 -9.03 -3.70
N ILE A 21 -14.07 -7.76 -3.80
CA ILE A 21 -13.62 -6.97 -2.66
C ILE A 21 -14.85 -6.47 -1.90
N GLU A 22 -14.98 -6.86 -0.64
CA GLU A 22 -16.11 -6.49 0.22
C GLU A 22 -15.69 -5.64 1.43
N SER A 23 -14.39 -5.37 1.58
CA SER A 23 -13.86 -4.64 2.73
C SER A 23 -12.55 -3.89 2.44
N GLU A 24 -12.20 -3.00 3.34
CA GLU A 24 -10.94 -2.26 3.30
C GLU A 24 -9.74 -3.22 3.45
N GLU A 25 -9.82 -4.21 4.34
CA GLU A 25 -8.78 -5.24 4.47
C GLU A 25 -8.63 -6.08 3.21
N ALA A 26 -9.74 -6.46 2.56
CA ALA A 26 -9.69 -7.16 1.28
C ALA A 26 -9.01 -6.30 0.22
N THR A 27 -9.26 -4.99 0.22
CA THR A 27 -8.59 -4.04 -0.70
C THR A 27 -7.09 -3.96 -0.44
N LYS A 28 -6.68 -3.84 0.83
CA LYS A 28 -5.28 -3.83 1.23
C LYS A 28 -4.55 -5.08 0.72
N HIS A 29 -5.15 -6.25 0.95
CA HIS A 29 -4.54 -7.51 0.59
C HIS A 29 -4.51 -7.76 -0.93
N ALA A 30 -5.62 -7.50 -1.61
CA ALA A 30 -5.81 -7.79 -3.03
C ALA A 30 -5.04 -6.82 -3.94
N LEU A 31 -5.00 -5.53 -3.58
CA LEU A 31 -4.54 -4.47 -4.48
C LEU A 31 -3.31 -3.74 -3.95
N ILE A 32 -3.35 -3.29 -2.69
CA ILE A 32 -2.33 -2.39 -2.14
C ILE A 32 -1.02 -3.13 -1.86
N ILE A 33 -1.05 -4.30 -1.23
CA ILE A 33 0.15 -5.10 -0.97
C ILE A 33 0.85 -5.50 -2.28
N PRO A 34 0.16 -5.99 -3.33
CA PRO A 34 0.78 -6.22 -4.63
C PRO A 34 1.37 -4.96 -5.27
N PHE A 35 0.69 -3.82 -5.15
CA PHE A 35 1.22 -2.55 -5.65
C PHE A 35 2.52 -2.14 -4.92
N ILE A 36 2.58 -2.28 -3.59
CA ILE A 36 3.78 -2.03 -2.79
C ILE A 36 4.94 -2.93 -3.27
N LYS A 37 4.68 -4.21 -3.52
CA LYS A 37 5.68 -5.14 -4.09
C LYS A 37 6.15 -4.70 -5.47
N ALA A 38 5.25 -4.24 -6.34
CA ALA A 38 5.60 -3.75 -7.67
C ALA A 38 6.51 -2.52 -7.61
N LEU A 39 6.38 -1.67 -6.58
CA LEU A 39 7.30 -0.55 -6.31
C LEU A 39 8.69 -0.99 -5.83
N GLY A 40 8.90 -2.29 -5.59
CA GLY A 40 10.17 -2.87 -5.17
C GLY A 40 10.36 -2.97 -3.66
N TYR A 41 9.32 -2.70 -2.87
CA TYR A 41 9.34 -2.83 -1.42
C TYR A 41 8.91 -4.24 -0.98
N ASP A 42 9.48 -4.76 0.10
CA ASP A 42 8.95 -5.95 0.77
C ASP A 42 7.92 -5.57 1.85
N PRO A 43 6.61 -5.81 1.62
CA PRO A 43 5.56 -5.52 2.61
C PRO A 43 5.64 -6.38 3.87
N TYR A 44 6.55 -7.36 3.93
CA TYR A 44 6.81 -8.16 5.11
C TYR A 44 8.09 -7.74 5.86
N ASP A 45 8.88 -6.81 5.32
CA ASP A 45 9.99 -6.18 6.05
C ASP A 45 9.53 -4.85 6.66
N LEU A 46 9.50 -4.79 8.00
CA LEU A 46 9.10 -3.58 8.73
C LEU A 46 10.09 -2.42 8.62
N GLN A 47 11.30 -2.66 8.09
CA GLN A 47 12.24 -1.60 7.76
C GLN A 47 11.87 -0.89 6.45
N GLU A 48 11.11 -1.55 5.58
CA GLU A 48 10.67 -1.04 4.29
C GLU A 48 9.20 -0.60 4.31
N VAL A 49 8.34 -1.33 5.03
CA VAL A 49 6.90 -1.07 5.08
C VAL A 49 6.37 -1.17 6.50
N ILE A 50 5.94 -0.04 7.06
CA ILE A 50 5.36 0.01 8.41
C ILE A 50 3.83 0.10 8.29
N PRO A 51 3.08 -0.94 8.71
CA PRO A 51 1.63 -0.86 8.79
C PRO A 51 1.19 -0.01 9.98
N GLU A 52 -0.01 0.59 9.89
CA GLU A 52 -0.60 1.44 10.94
C GLU A 52 0.34 2.56 11.44
N PHE A 53 1.09 3.16 10.51
CA PHE A 53 2.08 4.18 10.81
C PHE A 53 1.42 5.45 11.34
N THR A 54 1.95 5.97 12.45
CA THR A 54 1.49 7.25 13.01
C THR A 54 2.25 8.39 12.35
N ALA A 55 1.56 9.15 11.52
CA ALA A 55 2.10 10.31 10.83
C ALA A 55 1.57 11.60 11.48
N ASP A 56 2.48 12.49 11.85
CA ASP A 56 2.12 13.82 12.32
C ASP A 56 1.98 14.76 11.09
N PHE A 57 0.74 15.01 10.65
CA PHE A 57 0.46 15.94 9.56
C PHE A 57 -0.01 17.30 10.09
N ALA A 58 0.74 18.36 9.80
CA ALA A 58 0.33 19.76 10.01
C ALA A 58 -0.33 20.02 11.40
N GLU A 59 -1.61 20.35 11.44
CA GLU A 59 -2.38 20.68 12.66
C GLU A 59 -3.04 19.45 13.34
N GLN A 60 -2.99 18.27 12.72
CA GLN A 60 -3.58 17.04 13.23
C GLN A 60 -2.48 16.06 13.68
N LYS A 61 -2.17 16.11 14.98
CA LYS A 61 -1.20 15.19 15.60
C LYS A 61 -1.81 13.81 15.79
N GLY A 62 -1.03 12.78 15.48
CA GLY A 62 -1.34 11.39 15.80
C GLY A 62 -2.34 10.71 14.87
N GLU A 63 -2.45 11.15 13.61
CA GLU A 63 -3.25 10.44 12.61
C GLU A 63 -2.51 9.17 12.17
N LYS A 64 -3.23 8.05 12.10
CA LYS A 64 -2.67 6.78 11.64
C LYS A 64 -3.03 6.57 10.18
N VAL A 65 -2.04 6.20 9.38
CA VAL A 65 -2.23 5.74 8.01
C VAL A 65 -1.98 4.24 7.93
N ASP A 66 -2.57 3.58 6.95
CA ASP A 66 -2.49 2.13 6.81
C ASP A 66 -1.09 1.59 6.55
N TYR A 67 -0.31 2.25 5.69
CA TYR A 67 1.07 1.89 5.41
C TYR A 67 1.96 3.12 5.24
N ALA A 68 3.19 3.03 5.74
CA ALA A 68 4.29 3.92 5.37
C ALA A 68 5.37 3.13 4.65
N LEU A 69 5.78 3.58 3.47
CA LEU A 69 6.96 3.07 2.77
C LEU A 69 8.17 3.88 3.21
N MET A 70 9.19 3.18 3.67
CA MET A 70 10.37 3.75 4.31
C MET A 70 11.54 3.78 3.33
N GLN A 71 12.17 4.93 3.19
CA GLN A 71 13.39 5.10 2.41
C GLN A 71 14.46 5.70 3.31
N GLU A 72 15.60 5.03 3.43
CA GLU A 72 16.72 5.49 4.27
C GLU A 72 16.33 5.77 5.74
N GLY A 73 15.34 5.04 6.26
CA GLY A 73 14.86 5.16 7.64
C GLY A 73 13.78 6.22 7.86
N GLU A 74 13.39 6.96 6.83
CA GLU A 74 12.34 8.00 6.88
C GLU A 74 11.14 7.61 6.00
N PRO A 75 9.90 7.99 6.39
CA PRO A 75 8.72 7.71 5.57
C PRO A 75 8.77 8.51 4.26
N ALA A 76 8.83 7.82 3.13
CA ALA A 76 8.85 8.42 1.79
C ALA A 76 7.46 8.50 1.16
N VAL A 77 6.61 7.50 1.43
CA VAL A 77 5.23 7.44 0.92
C VAL A 77 4.31 7.00 2.04
N LEU A 78 3.18 7.69 2.18
CA LEU A 78 2.12 7.33 3.13
C LEU A 78 0.90 6.91 2.34
N ILE A 79 0.31 5.78 2.73
CA ILE A 79 -0.79 5.14 2.02
C ILE A 79 -1.94 4.97 3.00
N GLU A 80 -3.09 5.55 2.64
CA GLU A 80 -4.37 5.34 3.30
C GLU A 80 -5.30 4.64 2.32
N CYS A 81 -5.96 3.58 2.77
CA CYS A 81 -6.77 2.71 1.92
C CYS A 81 -8.25 2.91 2.24
N LYS A 82 -9.09 2.64 1.24
CA LYS A 82 -10.54 2.51 1.40
C LYS A 82 -10.99 1.28 0.63
N THR A 83 -12.18 0.77 0.94
CA THR A 83 -12.76 -0.33 0.17
C THR A 83 -12.83 0.05 -1.31
N ALA A 84 -12.29 -0.80 -2.19
CA ALA A 84 -12.44 -0.66 -3.64
C ALA A 84 -13.83 -1.14 -4.07
N GLY A 85 -14.54 -0.32 -4.85
CA GLY A 85 -15.94 -0.54 -5.26
C GLY A 85 -16.85 0.60 -4.84
#